data_AF-A0A2M7EYX2-F1
#
_entry.id   AF-A0A2M7EYX2-F1
#
_cell.length_a   1.000
_cell.length_b   1.000
_cell.length_c   1.000
_cell.angle_alpha   90.00
_cell.angle_beta   90.00
_cell.angle_gamma   90.00
#
_symmetry.space_group_name_H-M   'P 1'
#
loop_
_entity.id
_entity.type
_entity.pdbx_description
1 polymer ?
#
loop_
_entity_poly.entity_id
_entity_poly.type
_entity_poly.pdbx_seq_one_letter_code
_entity_poly.pdbx_strand_id
1 'polypeptide(L)' 'MNTIITQNELNRLTFQELGELHQLLTLLLAEADPASQERRNILASLANVARARAGRSRPVARPPQPR' A
#
# COMPACT_ATOMS: atom_id res chain seq x y z
N MET A 1 5.17 -16.15 1.48
CA MET A 1 4.50 -15.44 2.60
C MET A 1 3.03 -15.26 2.24
N ASN A 2 2.09 -15.92 2.94
CA ASN A 2 0.69 -16.06 2.46
C ASN A 2 -0.28 -14.95 2.92
N THR A 3 0.23 -13.87 3.50
CA THR A 3 -0.59 -12.85 4.17
C THR A 3 -0.65 -11.57 3.35
N ILE A 4 -1.85 -11.03 3.16
CA ILE A 4 -2.08 -9.73 2.51
C ILE A 4 -1.87 -8.63 3.55
N ILE A 5 -1.10 -7.60 3.21
CA ILE A 5 -0.92 -6.44 4.10
C ILE A 5 -2.18 -5.57 4.02
N THR A 6 -2.82 -5.36 5.17
CA THR A 6 -4.09 -4.62 5.25
C THR A 6 -3.88 -3.11 5.36
N GLN A 7 -4.89 -2.34 4.99
CA GLN A 7 -4.86 -0.87 5.10
C GLN A 7 -4.60 -0.38 6.54
N ASN A 8 -5.12 -1.09 7.55
CA ASN A 8 -4.96 -0.72 8.95
C ASN A 8 -3.50 -0.85 9.42
N GLU A 9 -2.79 -1.87 8.94
CA GLU A 9 -1.36 -2.05 9.21
C GLU A 9 -0.54 -0.94 8.56
N LEU A 10 -0.85 -0.62 7.30
CA LEU A 10 -0.18 0.44 6.54
C LEU A 10 -0.39 1.83 7.14
N ASN A 11 -1.55 2.08 7.76
CA ASN A 11 -1.83 3.37 8.40
C ASN A 11 -0.92 3.66 9.59
N ARG A 12 -0.31 2.64 10.21
CA ARG A 12 0.63 2.80 11.33
C ARG A 12 2.06 3.13 10.89
N LEU A 13 2.39 2.92 9.62
CA LEU A 13 3.71 3.19 9.06
C LEU A 13 3.87 4.66 8.71
N THR A 14 5.09 5.18 8.66
CA THR A 14 5.42 6.52 8.12
C THR A 14 5.39 6.53 6.59
N PHE A 15 5.45 7.72 5.97
CA PHE A 15 5.51 7.80 4.50
C PHE A 15 6.79 7.17 3.94
N GLN A 16 7.91 7.26 4.67
CA GLN A 16 9.17 6.63 4.30
C GLN A 16 9.06 5.11 4.36
N GLU A 17 8.56 4.54 5.47
CA GLU A 17 8.37 3.09 5.61
C GLU A 17 7.41 2.53 4.56
N LEU A 18 6.37 3.29 4.15
CA LEU A 18 5.51 2.90 3.02
C LEU A 18 6.27 2.89 1.68
N GLY A 19 7.26 3.76 1.51
CA GLY A 19 8.13 3.78 0.33
C GLY A 19 9.05 2.56 0.29
N GLU A 20 9.70 2.24 1.42
CA GLU A 20 10.56 1.06 1.58
C GLU A 20 9.77 -0.23 1.37
N LEU A 21 8.58 -0.33 1.97
CA LEU A 21 7.69 -1.49 1.79
C LEU A 21 7.24 -1.65 0.33
N HIS A 22 6.94 -0.55 -0.37
CA HIS A 22 6.61 -0.60 -1.79
C HIS A 22 7.77 -1.16 -2.62
N GLN A 23 9.01 -0.72 -2.36
CA GLN A 23 10.20 -1.22 -3.06
C GLN A 23 10.42 -2.70 -2.81
N LEU A 24 10.32 -3.14 -1.55
CA LEU A 24 10.47 -4.54 -1.17
C LEU A 24 9.41 -5.43 -1.83
N LEU A 25 8.15 -5.04 -1.82
CA LEU A 25 7.08 -5.78 -2.50
C LEU A 25 7.27 -5.80 -4.02
N THR A 26 7.86 -4.76 -4.62
CA THR A 26 8.15 -4.72 -6.06
C THR A 26 9.26 -5.72 -6.43
N LEU A 27 10.29 -5.84 -5.59
CA LEU A 27 11.34 -6.85 -5.75
C LEU A 27 10.77 -8.26 -5.65
N LEU A 28 9.98 -8.53 -4.60
CA LEU A 28 9.29 -9.81 -4.44
C LEU A 28 8.36 -10.15 -5.61
N LEU A 29 7.70 -9.15 -6.20
CA LEU A 29 6.85 -9.35 -7.37
C LEU A 29 7.62 -9.82 -8.60
N ALA A 30 8.87 -9.37 -8.76
CA ALA A 30 9.73 -9.77 -9.88
C ALA A 30 10.15 -11.24 -9.77
N GLU A 31 10.30 -11.75 -8.55
CA GLU A 31 10.70 -13.13 -8.26
C GLU A 31 9.50 -14.09 -8.17
N ALA A 32 8.29 -13.57 -7.94
CA ALA A 32 7.10 -14.39 -7.76
C ALA A 32 6.55 -14.98 -9.06
N ASP A 33 6.27 -16.29 -9.03
CA ASP A 33 5.66 -17.02 -10.15
C ASP A 33 4.34 -16.35 -10.61
N PRO A 34 4.13 -16.17 -11.93
CA PRO A 34 2.96 -15.50 -12.51
C PRO A 34 1.59 -16.04 -12.08
N ALA A 35 1.48 -17.35 -11.85
CA ALA A 35 0.22 -18.01 -11.51
C ALA A 35 0.05 -18.22 -10.00
N SER A 36 1.09 -17.96 -9.21
CA SER A 36 1.08 -18.19 -7.78
C SER A 36 0.06 -17.33 -7.03
N GLN A 37 -0.48 -17.89 -5.94
CA GLN A 37 -1.25 -17.13 -4.98
C GLN A 37 -0.41 -16.02 -4.34
N GLU A 38 0.89 -16.26 -4.16
CA GLU A 38 1.84 -15.29 -3.61
C GLU A 38 1.91 -14.02 -4.46
N ARG A 39 2.03 -14.14 -5.78
CA ARG A 39 2.01 -12.98 -6.70
C ARG A 39 0.73 -12.16 -6.55
N ARG A 40 -0.42 -12.83 -6.47
CA ARG A 40 -1.72 -12.15 -6.26
C ARG A 40 -1.76 -11.40 -4.92
N ASN A 41 -1.23 -12.00 -3.86
CA ASN A 41 -1.15 -11.38 -2.54
C ASN A 41 -0.20 -10.17 -2.52
N ILE A 42 0.94 -10.25 -3.22
CA ILE A 42 1.89 -9.15 -3.37
C ILE A 42 1.25 -7.98 -4.12
N LEU A 43 0.56 -8.26 -5.24
CA LEU A 43 -0.17 -7.24 -6.00
C LEU A 43 -1.26 -6.55 -5.17
N ALA A 44 -2.02 -7.32 -4.39
CA ALA A 44 -3.03 -6.78 -3.48
C ALA A 44 -2.40 -5.87 -2.41
N SER A 45 -1.25 -6.27 -1.86
CA SER A 45 -0.52 -5.49 -0.86
C SER A 45 0.05 -4.19 -1.45
N LEU A 46 0.60 -4.24 -2.68
CA LEU A 46 1.05 -3.04 -3.41
C LEU A 46 -0.09 -2.05 -3.66
N ALA A 47 -1.27 -2.54 -4.04
CA ALA A 47 -2.45 -1.69 -4.24
C ALA A 47 -2.86 -0.98 -2.93
N ASN A 48 -2.80 -1.69 -1.79
CA ASN A 48 -3.07 -1.10 -0.49
C ASN A 48 -2.02 -0.04 -0.10
N VAL A 49 -0.73 -0.30 -0.36
CA VAL A 49 0.34 0.68 -0.13
C VAL A 49 0.14 1.95 -0.97
N ALA A 50 -0.20 1.80 -2.26
CA ALA A 50 -0.49 2.93 -3.13
C ALA A 50 -1.67 3.78 -2.60
N ARG A 51 -2.74 3.13 -2.13
CA ARG A 51 -3.89 3.82 -1.49
C ARG A 51 -3.49 4.52 -0.20
N ALA A 52 -2.71 3.87 0.66
CA ALA A 52 -2.21 4.47 1.91
C ALA A 52 -1.40 5.74 1.65
N ARG A 53 -0.53 5.72 0.62
CA ARG A 53 0.26 6.89 0.21
C ARG A 53 -0.63 7.98 -0.39
N ALA A 54 -1.55 7.64 -1.29
CA ALA A 54 -2.48 8.59 -1.89
C ALA A 54 -3.40 9.27 -0.86
N GLY A 55 -3.87 8.53 0.15
CA GLY A 55 -4.68 9.06 1.25
C GLY A 55 -3.94 10.09 2.11
N ARG A 56 -2.61 10.00 2.19
CA ARG A 56 -1.75 10.96 2.91
C ARG A 56 -1.38 12.18 2.07
N SER A 57 -1.24 12.00 0.75
CA SER A 57 -0.96 13.09 -0.18
C SER A 57 -2.19 13.94 -0.48
N ARG A 58 -3.39 13.42 -0.25
CA ARG A 58 -4.63 14.16 -0.44
C ARG A 58 -4.80 15.16 0.71
N PRO A 59 -4.70 16.47 0.45
CA PRO A 59 -5.10 17.44 1.46
C PRO A 59 -6.57 17.19 1.73
N VAL A 60 -6.93 17.05 3.00
CA VAL A 60 -8.34 17.05 3.41
C VAL A 60 -8.95 18.32 2.83
N ALA A 61 -9.75 18.18 1.77
CA ALA A 61 -10.55 19.26 1.25
C ALA A 61 -11.46 19.68 2.40
N ARG A 62 -11.11 20.81 3.03
CA ARG A 62 -11.85 21.39 4.16
C ARG A 62 -13.31 21.51 3.69
N PRO A 63 -14.29 20.97 4.42
CA PRO A 63 -15.69 21.20 4.04
C PRO A 63 -15.97 22.71 4.07
N PRO A 64 -16.82 23.23 3.17
CA PRO A 64 -17.18 24.64 3.18
C PRO A 64 -17.79 24.96 4.55
N GLN A 65 -17.17 25.88 5.30
CA GLN A 65 -17.76 26.35 6.55
C GLN A 65 -19.02 27.15 6.21
N PRO A 66 -20.19 26.79 6.74
CA PRO A 66 -21.38 27.62 6.59
C PRO A 66 -21.16 28.92 7.35
N ARG A 67 -21.44 30.05 6.69
CA ARG A 67 -21.54 31.38 7.33
C ARG A 67 -22.79 31.49 8.16
#